data_AF-A0A937QQS2-F1
#
_entry.id   AF-A0A937QQS2-F1
#
_cell.length_a   1.000
_cell.length_b   1.000
_cell.length_c   1.000
_cell.angle_alpha   90.00
_cell.angle_beta   90.00
_cell.angle_gamma   90.00
#
_symmetry.space_group_name_H-M   'P 1'
#
loop_
_entity.id
_entity.type
_entity.pdbx_description
1 polymer ?
#
loop_
_entity_poly.entity_id
_entity_poly.type
_entity_poly.pdbx_seq_one_letter_code
_entity_poly.pdbx_strand_id
1 'polypeptide(L)'
;HEAAKLDVALEKACTYRHAADFKAAAKALKACANFENVSAEYHYQLGRLNEAQGLYEQAIDSYNTALGLSANHQRALFHMAFRYDLSGDEEAAIEYYKQIASGSSVHVNALLNLAVLYEDSDQLDEATECVDAVLESYPNHQRALLFKKDIESSKTMFYDEEKEQKKTRKNQILETPISDFELSVRSRNCLKKMKIDTLGDLLNISEAELLSYKNFGETSLQEIKVILEPKGLKLGMTLEESLPAVTESADHTVPDSEVEGLRHKSVDDLKLSVRARKCVQKLNIRTIGELISKTDAELLGCKNFGMTSLNEINKALGDLRLSLRSLD
;
A
#
# COMPACT_ATOMS: atom_id res chain seq x y z
N HIS A 1 -23.59 -4.38 -46.90
CA HIS A 1 -24.68 -5.17 -46.28
C HIS A 1 -24.16 -6.40 -45.54
N GLU A 2 -23.15 -7.12 -46.07
CA GLU A 2 -22.58 -8.30 -45.39
C GLU A 2 -21.73 -7.97 -44.16
N ALA A 3 -20.91 -6.90 -44.19
CA ALA A 3 -20.15 -6.46 -43.00
C ALA A 3 -21.06 -6.16 -41.80
N ALA A 4 -22.13 -5.39 -42.00
CA ALA A 4 -23.11 -5.12 -40.94
C ALA A 4 -23.83 -6.39 -40.43
N LYS A 5 -24.01 -7.42 -41.28
CA LYS A 5 -24.55 -8.72 -40.84
C LYS A 5 -23.54 -9.50 -40.00
N LEU A 6 -22.25 -9.42 -40.34
CA LEU A 6 -21.16 -10.00 -39.56
C LEU A 6 -21.08 -9.36 -38.18
N ASP A 7 -21.01 -8.03 -38.10
CA ASP A 7 -20.90 -7.30 -36.83
C ASP A 7 -22.05 -7.66 -35.87
N VAL A 8 -23.29 -7.67 -36.39
CA VAL A 8 -24.47 -8.05 -35.59
C VAL A 8 -24.40 -9.50 -35.10
N ALA A 9 -23.87 -10.41 -35.90
CA ALA A 9 -23.73 -11.81 -35.51
C ALA A 9 -22.62 -12.02 -34.46
N LEU A 10 -21.51 -11.29 -34.58
CA LEU A 10 -20.42 -11.30 -33.60
C LEU A 10 -20.84 -10.68 -32.26
N GLU A 11 -21.60 -9.59 -32.30
CA GLU A 11 -22.21 -9.01 -31.09
C GLU A 11 -23.23 -9.95 -30.44
N LYS A 12 -24.02 -10.69 -31.23
CA LYS A 12 -24.87 -11.76 -30.71
C LYS A 12 -24.06 -12.86 -30.03
N ALA A 13 -22.95 -13.30 -30.62
CA ALA A 13 -22.08 -14.28 -29.98
C ALA A 13 -21.52 -13.76 -28.64
N CYS A 14 -21.09 -12.50 -28.60
CA CYS A 14 -20.62 -11.83 -27.40
C CYS A 14 -21.70 -11.79 -26.29
N THR A 15 -22.92 -11.39 -26.63
CA THR A 15 -24.04 -11.33 -25.67
C THR A 15 -24.44 -12.71 -25.14
N TYR A 16 -24.53 -13.73 -26.00
CA TYR A 16 -24.80 -15.11 -25.56
C TYR A 16 -23.69 -15.64 -24.65
N ARG A 17 -22.42 -15.36 -24.96
CA ARG A 17 -21.29 -15.72 -24.11
C ARG A 17 -21.38 -15.08 -22.72
N HIS A 18 -21.74 -13.79 -22.62
CA HIS A 18 -21.95 -13.13 -21.32
C HIS A 18 -23.14 -13.71 -20.55
N ALA A 19 -24.16 -14.21 -21.25
CA ALA A 19 -25.28 -14.95 -20.64
C ALA A 19 -24.95 -16.41 -20.28
N ALA A 20 -23.70 -16.85 -20.46
CA ALA A 20 -23.25 -18.23 -20.32
C ALA A 20 -23.97 -19.25 -21.23
N ASP A 21 -24.68 -18.80 -22.27
CA ASP A 21 -25.25 -19.66 -23.30
C ASP A 21 -24.21 -19.94 -24.40
N PHE A 22 -23.26 -20.82 -24.07
CA PHE A 22 -22.16 -21.15 -24.97
C PHE A 22 -22.62 -21.85 -26.24
N LYS A 23 -23.76 -22.56 -26.21
CA LYS A 23 -24.32 -23.22 -27.39
C LYS A 23 -24.85 -22.20 -28.39
N ALA A 24 -25.60 -21.19 -27.91
CA ALA A 24 -26.07 -20.11 -28.77
C ALA A 24 -24.91 -19.25 -29.29
N ALA A 25 -23.90 -18.98 -28.48
CA ALA A 25 -22.69 -18.28 -28.90
C ALA A 25 -21.95 -19.02 -30.02
N ALA A 26 -21.69 -20.33 -29.84
CA ALA A 26 -21.06 -21.17 -30.87
C ALA A 26 -21.89 -21.21 -32.17
N LYS A 27 -23.22 -21.29 -32.06
CA LYS A 27 -24.11 -21.27 -33.23
C LYS A 27 -24.03 -19.93 -33.98
N ALA A 28 -23.98 -18.82 -33.25
CA ALA A 28 -23.84 -17.49 -33.84
C ALA A 28 -22.49 -17.35 -34.58
N LEU A 29 -21.39 -17.82 -33.98
CA LEU A 29 -20.08 -17.83 -34.63
C LEU A 29 -20.05 -18.74 -35.85
N LYS A 30 -20.62 -19.95 -35.77
CA LYS A 30 -20.66 -20.88 -36.91
C LYS A 30 -21.39 -20.30 -38.13
N ALA A 31 -22.39 -19.44 -37.93
CA ALA A 31 -23.06 -18.73 -39.02
C ALA A 31 -22.14 -17.71 -39.74
N CYS A 32 -21.02 -17.34 -39.12
CA CYS A 32 -20.00 -16.43 -39.63
C CYS A 32 -18.74 -17.16 -40.15
N ALA A 33 -18.73 -18.50 -40.22
CA ALA A 33 -17.55 -19.27 -40.60
C ALA A 33 -16.93 -18.86 -41.96
N ASN A 34 -17.74 -18.34 -42.87
CA ASN A 34 -17.27 -17.82 -44.17
C ASN A 34 -16.28 -16.65 -44.05
N PHE A 35 -16.16 -16.03 -42.86
CA PHE A 35 -15.24 -14.93 -42.57
C PHE A 35 -13.97 -15.36 -41.81
N GLU A 36 -13.78 -16.67 -41.59
CA GLU A 36 -12.65 -17.19 -40.82
C GLU A 36 -11.28 -16.73 -41.37
N ASN A 37 -11.12 -16.60 -42.69
CA ASN A 37 -9.83 -16.25 -43.28
C ASN A 37 -9.59 -14.74 -43.39
N VAL A 38 -10.54 -13.89 -42.97
CA VAL A 38 -10.50 -12.44 -43.22
C VAL A 38 -10.86 -11.58 -42.01
N SER A 39 -11.53 -12.14 -41.00
CA SER A 39 -12.00 -11.36 -39.85
C SER A 39 -11.21 -11.69 -38.58
N ALA A 40 -10.37 -10.74 -38.16
CA ALA A 40 -9.71 -10.81 -36.86
C ALA A 40 -10.73 -10.81 -35.69
N GLU A 41 -11.82 -10.04 -35.82
CA GLU A 41 -12.87 -9.99 -34.78
C GLU A 41 -13.61 -11.32 -34.63
N TYR A 42 -13.83 -12.06 -35.71
CA TYR A 42 -14.40 -13.41 -35.64
C TYR A 42 -13.53 -14.34 -34.78
N HIS A 43 -12.23 -14.36 -35.03
CA HIS A 43 -11.27 -15.16 -34.25
C HIS A 43 -11.13 -14.68 -32.82
N TYR A 44 -11.18 -13.37 -32.59
CA TYR A 44 -11.24 -12.83 -31.24
C TYR A 44 -12.47 -13.36 -30.48
N GLN A 45 -13.67 -13.30 -31.07
CA GLN A 45 -14.88 -13.80 -30.41
C GLN A 45 -14.86 -15.32 -30.21
N LEU A 46 -14.25 -16.08 -31.14
CA LEU A 46 -14.00 -17.52 -30.97
C LEU A 46 -13.07 -17.80 -29.79
N GLY A 47 -11.96 -17.06 -29.68
CA GLY A 47 -11.04 -17.16 -28.56
C GLY A 47 -11.71 -16.83 -27.23
N ARG A 48 -12.54 -15.77 -27.20
CA ARG A 48 -13.34 -15.41 -26.01
C ARG A 48 -14.32 -16.51 -25.60
N LEU A 49 -14.93 -17.21 -26.57
CA LEU A 49 -15.83 -18.33 -26.29
C LEU A 49 -15.06 -19.52 -25.70
N ASN A 50 -13.93 -19.89 -26.31
CA ASN A 50 -13.05 -20.95 -25.81
C ASN A 50 -12.57 -20.65 -24.38
N GLU A 51 -12.16 -19.42 -24.11
CA GLU A 51 -11.76 -18.96 -22.78
C GLU A 51 -12.90 -19.11 -21.75
N ALA A 52 -14.12 -18.72 -22.12
CA ALA A 52 -15.30 -18.86 -21.25
C ALA A 52 -15.66 -20.33 -20.94
N GLN A 53 -15.22 -21.26 -21.79
CA GLN A 53 -15.38 -22.71 -21.62
C GLN A 53 -14.19 -23.37 -20.92
N GLY A 54 -13.14 -22.62 -20.56
CA GLY A 54 -11.92 -23.14 -19.95
C GLY A 54 -10.93 -23.76 -20.95
N LEU A 55 -11.16 -23.59 -22.25
CA LEU A 55 -10.32 -24.12 -23.32
C LEU A 55 -9.21 -23.12 -23.66
N TYR A 56 -8.26 -22.93 -22.74
CA TYR A 56 -7.29 -21.82 -22.83
C TYR A 56 -6.30 -21.94 -23.99
N GLU A 57 -5.81 -23.13 -24.30
CA GLU A 57 -4.91 -23.34 -25.45
C GLU A 57 -5.61 -22.97 -26.78
N GLN A 58 -6.85 -23.43 -26.96
CA GLN A 58 -7.65 -23.09 -28.15
C GLN A 58 -8.00 -21.61 -28.21
N ALA A 59 -8.12 -20.95 -27.04
CA ALA A 59 -8.32 -19.51 -26.98
C ALA A 59 -7.07 -18.76 -27.48
N ILE A 60 -5.88 -19.18 -27.05
CA ILE A 60 -4.59 -18.62 -27.49
C ILE A 60 -4.41 -18.82 -29.01
N ASP A 61 -4.69 -20.01 -29.55
CA ASP A 61 -4.64 -20.27 -31.00
C ASP A 61 -5.56 -19.33 -31.79
N SER A 62 -6.76 -19.09 -31.27
CA SER A 62 -7.73 -18.18 -31.86
C SER A 62 -7.23 -16.73 -31.81
N TYR A 63 -6.66 -16.29 -30.69
CA TYR A 63 -6.07 -14.96 -30.58
C TYR A 63 -4.86 -14.77 -31.49
N ASN A 64 -3.97 -15.77 -31.59
CA ASN A 64 -2.84 -15.75 -32.53
C ASN A 64 -3.34 -15.61 -33.97
N THR A 65 -4.39 -16.33 -34.34
CA THR A 65 -5.00 -16.20 -35.67
C THR A 65 -5.59 -14.81 -35.88
N ALA A 66 -6.26 -14.23 -34.87
CA ALA A 66 -6.76 -12.86 -34.93
C ALA A 66 -5.62 -11.83 -35.14
N LEU A 67 -4.51 -11.99 -34.42
CA LEU A 67 -3.33 -11.12 -34.53
C LEU A 67 -2.58 -11.31 -35.85
N GLY A 68 -2.59 -12.51 -36.42
CA GLY A 68 -2.08 -12.76 -37.77
C GLY A 68 -2.87 -12.04 -38.87
N LEU A 69 -4.18 -11.87 -38.68
CA LEU A 69 -5.04 -11.09 -39.58
C LEU A 69 -4.98 -9.58 -39.31
N SER A 70 -4.80 -9.18 -38.05
CA SER A 70 -4.69 -7.79 -37.63
C SER A 70 -3.77 -7.65 -36.42
N ALA A 71 -2.52 -7.28 -36.67
CA ALA A 71 -1.48 -7.16 -35.63
C ALA A 71 -1.86 -6.19 -34.51
N ASN A 72 -2.60 -5.13 -34.83
CA ASN A 72 -3.02 -4.10 -33.87
C ASN A 72 -4.42 -4.33 -33.29
N HIS A 73 -4.92 -5.57 -33.32
CA HIS A 73 -6.23 -5.89 -32.75
C HIS A 73 -6.22 -5.79 -31.23
N GLN A 74 -6.46 -4.58 -30.70
CA GLN A 74 -6.31 -4.23 -29.28
C GLN A 74 -7.00 -5.21 -28.32
N ARG A 75 -8.23 -5.63 -28.63
CA ARG A 75 -8.95 -6.59 -27.78
C ARG A 75 -8.29 -7.97 -27.73
N ALA A 76 -7.67 -8.42 -28.83
CA ALA A 76 -6.99 -9.71 -28.88
C ALA A 76 -5.64 -9.63 -28.14
N LEU A 77 -4.88 -8.55 -28.36
CA LEU A 77 -3.66 -8.25 -27.60
C LEU A 77 -3.94 -8.21 -26.09
N PHE A 78 -5.01 -7.54 -25.67
CA PHE A 78 -5.36 -7.42 -24.25
C PHE A 78 -5.64 -8.78 -23.62
N HIS A 79 -6.43 -9.62 -24.29
CA HIS A 79 -6.74 -10.94 -23.78
C HIS A 79 -5.52 -11.87 -23.81
N MET A 80 -4.64 -11.76 -24.80
CA MET A 80 -3.34 -12.48 -24.80
C MET A 80 -2.49 -12.08 -23.61
N ALA A 81 -2.29 -10.78 -23.38
CA ALA A 81 -1.55 -10.28 -22.23
C ALA A 81 -2.14 -10.80 -20.91
N PHE A 82 -3.45 -10.72 -20.76
CA PHE A 82 -4.17 -11.23 -19.58
C PHE A 82 -4.03 -12.75 -19.41
N ARG A 83 -3.97 -13.53 -20.49
CA ARG A 83 -3.72 -14.98 -20.41
C ARG A 83 -2.32 -15.28 -19.88
N TYR A 84 -1.31 -14.58 -20.40
CA TYR A 84 0.08 -14.78 -20.00
C TYR A 84 0.32 -14.37 -18.54
N ASP A 85 -0.26 -13.23 -18.13
CA ASP A 85 -0.30 -12.76 -16.75
C ASP A 85 -0.88 -13.83 -15.80
N LEU A 86 -2.06 -14.38 -16.13
CA LEU A 86 -2.67 -15.46 -15.33
C LEU A 86 -1.87 -16.76 -15.30
N SER A 87 -1.04 -17.04 -16.32
CA SER A 87 -0.14 -18.20 -16.32
C SER A 87 1.19 -17.94 -15.60
N GLY A 88 1.48 -16.70 -15.22
CA GLY A 88 2.73 -16.29 -14.57
C GLY A 88 3.89 -16.06 -15.55
N ASP A 89 3.62 -15.93 -16.85
CA ASP A 89 4.61 -15.52 -17.85
C ASP A 89 4.52 -13.99 -17.99
N GLU A 90 5.15 -13.32 -17.03
CA GLU A 90 5.08 -11.86 -16.87
C GLU A 90 5.79 -11.15 -18.03
N GLU A 91 6.90 -11.70 -18.53
CA GLU A 91 7.63 -11.12 -19.66
C GLU A 91 6.77 -11.06 -20.93
N ALA A 92 6.08 -12.16 -21.27
CA ALA A 92 5.17 -12.17 -22.42
C ALA A 92 3.98 -11.22 -22.19
N ALA A 93 3.42 -11.18 -20.99
CA ALA A 93 2.31 -10.30 -20.65
C ALA A 93 2.68 -8.81 -20.83
N ILE A 94 3.84 -8.40 -20.32
CA ILE A 94 4.38 -7.04 -20.45
C ILE A 94 4.52 -6.65 -21.93
N GLU A 95 5.07 -7.54 -22.77
CA GLU A 95 5.26 -7.27 -24.19
C GLU A 95 3.93 -7.00 -24.91
N TYR A 96 2.90 -7.81 -24.67
CA TYR A 96 1.58 -7.57 -25.26
C TYR A 96 0.91 -6.30 -24.73
N TYR A 97 1.03 -5.99 -23.43
CA TYR A 97 0.50 -4.74 -22.88
C TYR A 97 1.23 -3.51 -23.44
N LYS A 98 2.55 -3.56 -23.64
CA LYS A 98 3.34 -2.51 -24.31
C LYS A 98 2.86 -2.25 -25.73
N GLN A 99 2.56 -3.30 -26.50
CA GLN A 99 2.03 -3.14 -27.84
C GLN A 99 0.71 -2.35 -27.84
N ILE A 100 -0.18 -2.62 -26.89
CA ILE A 100 -1.42 -1.85 -26.72
C ILE A 100 -1.13 -0.40 -26.34
N ALA A 101 -0.19 -0.17 -25.40
CA ALA A 101 0.18 1.15 -24.92
C ALA A 101 0.83 2.03 -26.00
N SER A 102 1.48 1.43 -27.00
CA SER A 102 2.03 2.14 -28.17
C SER A 102 0.96 2.70 -29.13
N GLY A 103 -0.30 2.32 -28.94
CA GLY A 103 -1.43 2.81 -29.73
C GLY A 103 -1.76 4.28 -29.49
N SER A 104 -2.52 4.88 -30.42
CA SER A 104 -2.89 6.31 -30.37
C SER A 104 -3.91 6.68 -29.29
N SER A 105 -4.54 5.70 -28.64
CA SER A 105 -5.58 5.94 -27.63
C SER A 105 -5.20 5.28 -26.31
N VAL A 106 -5.42 6.00 -25.21
CA VAL A 106 -5.10 5.54 -23.86
C VAL A 106 -5.99 4.37 -23.48
N HIS A 107 -5.39 3.17 -23.40
CA HIS A 107 -6.08 1.96 -22.98
C HIS A 107 -5.93 1.73 -21.47
N VAL A 108 -6.80 2.35 -20.68
CA VAL A 108 -6.73 2.42 -19.21
C VAL A 108 -6.43 1.07 -18.55
N ASN A 109 -7.18 0.01 -18.88
CA ASN A 109 -6.99 -1.29 -18.25
C ASN A 109 -5.63 -1.94 -18.58
N ALA A 110 -5.08 -1.67 -19.77
CA ALA A 110 -3.79 -2.25 -20.18
C ALA A 110 -2.66 -1.56 -19.42
N LEU A 111 -2.68 -0.23 -19.37
CA LEU A 111 -1.71 0.56 -18.62
C LEU A 111 -1.74 0.28 -17.12
N LEU A 112 -2.92 0.11 -16.53
CA LEU A 112 -3.01 -0.23 -15.10
C LEU A 112 -2.52 -1.65 -14.80
N ASN A 113 -2.77 -2.62 -15.67
CA ASN A 113 -2.22 -3.96 -15.49
C ASN A 113 -0.69 -3.96 -15.70
N LEU A 114 -0.21 -3.21 -16.69
CA LEU A 114 1.23 -3.02 -16.93
C LEU A 114 1.92 -2.33 -15.73
N ALA A 115 1.28 -1.34 -15.11
CA ALA A 115 1.80 -0.68 -13.92
C ALA A 115 1.95 -1.65 -12.73
N VAL A 116 0.99 -2.57 -12.54
CA VAL A 116 1.08 -3.60 -11.49
C VAL A 116 2.22 -4.57 -11.77
N LEU A 117 2.37 -5.03 -13.01
CA LEU A 117 3.47 -5.92 -13.40
C LEU A 117 4.84 -5.26 -13.19
N TYR A 118 4.96 -3.97 -13.50
CA TYR A 118 6.18 -3.21 -13.25
C TYR A 118 6.44 -2.94 -11.77
N GLU A 119 5.41 -2.71 -10.97
CA GLU A 119 5.57 -2.61 -9.52
C GLU A 119 6.07 -3.92 -8.92
N ASP A 120 5.51 -5.06 -9.36
CA ASP A 120 5.89 -6.39 -8.90
C ASP A 120 7.34 -6.75 -9.33
N SER A 121 7.82 -6.21 -10.45
CA SER A 121 9.22 -6.35 -10.93
C SER A 121 10.19 -5.27 -10.40
N ASP A 122 9.75 -4.42 -9.46
CA ASP A 122 10.51 -3.29 -8.88
C ASP A 122 10.92 -2.20 -9.91
N GLN A 123 10.26 -2.18 -11.07
CA GLN A 123 10.41 -1.19 -12.13
C GLN A 123 9.49 0.02 -11.86
N LEU A 124 9.74 0.71 -10.76
CA LEU A 124 8.83 1.73 -10.22
C LEU A 124 8.69 2.96 -11.12
N ASP A 125 9.70 3.28 -11.92
CA ASP A 125 9.66 4.42 -12.85
C ASP A 125 8.71 4.12 -14.00
N GLU A 126 8.85 2.95 -14.63
CA GLU A 126 7.97 2.48 -15.69
C GLU A 126 6.52 2.29 -15.20
N ALA A 127 6.34 1.82 -13.96
CA ALA A 127 5.04 1.76 -13.32
C ALA A 127 4.40 3.15 -13.18
N THR A 128 5.20 4.16 -12.80
CA THR A 128 4.75 5.55 -12.66
C THR A 128 4.32 6.12 -14.01
N GLU A 129 5.11 5.92 -15.06
CA GLU A 129 4.79 6.36 -16.42
C GLU A 129 3.44 5.81 -16.89
N CYS A 130 3.18 4.53 -16.62
CA CYS A 130 1.91 3.89 -17.00
C CYS A 130 0.71 4.54 -16.29
N VAL A 131 0.82 4.82 -15.00
CA VAL A 131 -0.25 5.44 -14.21
C VAL A 131 -0.45 6.90 -14.57
N ASP A 132 0.64 7.65 -14.78
CA ASP A 132 0.59 9.05 -15.20
C ASP A 132 -0.08 9.19 -16.57
N ALA A 133 0.24 8.32 -17.53
CA ALA A 133 -0.44 8.30 -18.84
C ALA A 133 -1.97 8.12 -18.73
N VAL A 134 -2.44 7.32 -17.74
CA VAL A 134 -3.88 7.20 -17.46
C VAL A 134 -4.43 8.49 -16.86
N LEU A 135 -3.74 9.09 -15.90
CA LEU A 135 -4.20 10.28 -15.18
C LEU A 135 -4.16 11.55 -16.03
N GLU A 136 -3.30 11.63 -17.04
CA GLU A 136 -3.29 12.71 -18.03
C GLU A 136 -4.62 12.78 -18.79
N SER A 137 -5.15 11.62 -19.19
CA SER A 137 -6.45 11.53 -19.90
C SER A 137 -7.64 11.48 -18.94
N TYR A 138 -7.47 10.88 -17.77
CA TYR A 138 -8.52 10.64 -16.79
C TYR A 138 -8.06 11.04 -15.37
N PRO A 139 -7.99 12.34 -15.03
CA PRO A 139 -7.40 12.82 -13.78
C PRO A 139 -8.04 12.28 -12.50
N ASN A 140 -9.33 11.92 -12.56
CA ASN A 140 -10.09 11.39 -11.43
C ASN A 140 -10.26 9.86 -11.48
N HIS A 141 -9.43 9.15 -12.25
CA HIS A 141 -9.53 7.69 -12.33
C HIS A 141 -9.11 7.04 -10.99
N GLN A 142 -10.09 6.59 -10.22
CA GLN A 142 -9.90 6.14 -8.83
C GLN A 142 -8.81 5.07 -8.68
N ARG A 143 -8.80 4.03 -9.53
CA ARG A 143 -7.78 2.97 -9.45
C ARG A 143 -6.38 3.47 -9.80
N ALA A 144 -6.27 4.42 -10.72
CA ALA A 144 -4.97 4.97 -11.12
C ALA A 144 -4.38 5.81 -9.98
N LEU A 145 -5.20 6.63 -9.32
CA LEU A 145 -4.79 7.39 -8.14
C LEU A 145 -4.34 6.50 -6.97
N LEU A 146 -4.98 5.33 -6.79
CA LEU A 146 -4.55 4.36 -5.79
C LEU A 146 -3.17 3.78 -6.15
N PHE A 147 -3.01 3.26 -7.36
CA PHE A 147 -1.73 2.71 -7.81
C PHE A 147 -0.61 3.74 -7.80
N LYS A 148 -0.88 5.01 -8.12
CA LYS A 148 0.11 6.09 -7.99
C LYS A 148 0.65 6.21 -6.56
N LYS A 149 -0.25 6.22 -5.56
CA LYS A 149 0.14 6.30 -4.15
C LYS A 149 0.91 5.06 -3.71
N ASP A 150 0.49 3.89 -4.17
CA ASP A 150 1.17 2.63 -3.86
C ASP A 150 2.61 2.64 -4.42
N ILE A 151 2.79 3.03 -5.69
CA ILE A 151 4.11 3.18 -6.33
C ILE A 151 4.97 4.26 -5.64
N GLU A 152 4.40 5.42 -5.31
CA GLU A 152 5.12 6.48 -4.56
C GLU A 152 5.56 6.00 -3.18
N SER A 153 4.73 5.19 -2.51
CA SER A 153 5.09 4.58 -1.23
C SER A 153 6.23 3.58 -1.38
N SER A 154 6.24 2.80 -2.46
CA SER A 154 7.32 1.87 -2.81
C SER A 154 8.62 2.62 -3.14
N LYS A 155 8.56 3.79 -3.82
CA LYS A 155 9.74 4.64 -4.09
C LYS A 155 10.32 5.28 -2.82
N THR A 156 9.47 5.65 -1.87
CA THR A 156 9.87 6.32 -0.62
C THR A 156 10.23 5.36 0.51
N MET A 157 10.30 4.05 0.21
CA MET A 157 10.71 3.00 1.15
C MET A 157 12.22 2.99 1.45
N PHE A 158 13.01 3.89 0.87
CA PHE A 158 14.37 4.13 1.34
C PHE A 158 14.32 4.66 2.79
N TYR A 159 15.00 3.95 3.69
CA TYR A 159 15.36 4.47 5.00
C TYR A 159 15.97 5.86 4.79
N ASP A 160 15.26 6.91 5.23
CA ASP A 160 15.86 8.23 5.37
C ASP A 160 16.82 8.15 6.56
N GLU A 161 18.04 7.67 6.28
CA GLU A 161 19.11 7.56 7.26
C GLU A 161 19.29 8.87 8.01
N GLU A 162 19.12 10.03 7.36
CA GLU A 162 19.21 11.30 8.04
C GLU A 162 18.08 11.51 9.06
N LYS A 163 16.85 11.11 8.75
CA LYS A 163 15.71 11.26 9.66
C LYS A 163 15.82 10.33 10.86
N GLU A 164 16.21 9.07 10.66
CA GLU A 164 16.46 8.14 11.77
C GLU A 164 17.73 8.48 12.54
N GLN A 165 18.80 8.97 11.91
CA GLN A 165 19.97 9.50 12.61
C GLN A 165 19.62 10.75 13.42
N LYS A 166 18.80 11.66 12.90
CA LYS A 166 18.31 12.83 13.65
C LYS A 166 17.44 12.40 14.84
N LYS A 167 16.57 11.40 14.67
CA LYS A 167 15.74 10.83 15.74
C LYS A 167 16.59 10.12 16.80
N THR A 168 17.55 9.30 16.38
CA THR A 168 18.51 8.60 17.25
C THR A 168 19.39 9.59 18.01
N ARG A 169 19.93 10.60 17.33
CA ARG A 169 20.73 11.66 17.95
C ARG A 169 19.92 12.50 18.93
N LYS A 170 18.67 12.81 18.61
CA LYS A 170 17.75 13.51 19.53
C LYS A 170 17.48 12.65 20.77
N ASN A 171 17.18 11.36 20.60
CA ASN A 171 16.95 10.45 21.72
C ASN A 171 18.19 10.29 22.61
N GLN A 172 19.39 10.15 22.02
CA GLN A 172 20.65 10.12 22.76
C GLN A 172 20.90 11.39 23.59
N ILE A 173 20.53 12.57 23.05
CA ILE A 173 20.63 13.82 23.77
C ILE A 173 19.66 13.85 24.96
N LEU A 174 18.43 13.35 24.80
CA LEU A 174 17.43 13.29 25.86
C LEU A 174 17.80 12.30 26.98
N GLU A 175 18.42 11.18 26.63
CA GLU A 175 18.92 10.16 27.57
C GLU A 175 20.21 10.56 28.28
N THR A 176 20.84 11.67 27.88
CA THR A 176 22.10 12.13 28.51
C THR A 176 21.86 12.44 30.00
N PRO A 177 22.60 11.79 30.91
CA PRO A 177 22.47 12.02 32.34
C PRO A 177 22.83 13.45 32.73
N ILE A 178 22.08 14.02 33.68
CA ILE A 178 22.37 15.39 34.16
C ILE A 178 23.74 15.49 34.85
N SER A 179 24.27 14.36 35.34
CA SER A 179 25.61 14.28 35.94
C SER A 179 26.74 14.69 35.00
N ASP A 180 26.52 14.56 33.69
CA ASP A 180 27.54 14.80 32.66
C ASP A 180 27.73 16.28 32.36
N PHE A 181 26.82 17.13 32.86
CA PHE A 181 26.91 18.58 32.72
C PHE A 181 27.67 19.23 33.89
N GLU A 182 28.48 20.23 33.56
CA GLU A 182 29.24 21.05 34.52
C GLU A 182 28.34 22.04 35.27
N LEU A 183 27.49 21.49 36.13
CA LEU A 183 26.60 22.25 37.00
C LEU A 183 27.24 22.51 38.36
N SER A 184 26.88 23.63 39.00
CA SER A 184 27.31 23.88 40.37
C SER A 184 26.80 22.79 41.33
N VAL A 185 27.51 22.61 42.44
CA VAL A 185 27.11 21.64 43.49
C VAL A 185 25.69 21.92 44.00
N ARG A 186 25.27 23.20 43.99
CA ARG A 186 23.91 23.62 44.35
C ARG A 186 22.89 23.14 43.32
N SER A 187 23.11 23.42 42.04
CA SER A 187 22.20 23.04 40.95
C SER A 187 22.02 21.52 40.87
N ARG A 188 23.12 20.74 40.95
CA ARG A 188 23.06 19.26 40.98
C ARG A 188 22.27 18.71 42.16
N ASN A 189 22.50 19.25 43.36
CA ASN A 189 21.78 18.79 44.56
C ASN A 189 20.29 19.14 44.52
N CYS A 190 19.90 20.22 43.85
CA CYS A 190 18.49 20.57 43.65
C CYS A 190 17.83 19.64 42.63
N LEU A 191 18.43 19.44 41.46
CA LEU A 191 17.91 18.57 40.41
C LEU A 191 17.76 17.11 40.89
N LYS A 192 18.75 16.60 41.64
CA LYS A 192 18.68 15.27 42.27
C LYS A 192 17.54 15.13 43.28
N LYS A 193 17.21 16.20 44.03
CA LYS A 193 16.07 16.20 44.95
C LYS A 193 14.73 16.26 44.22
N MET A 194 14.70 16.84 43.03
CA MET A 194 13.54 16.91 42.16
C MET A 194 13.35 15.63 41.31
N LYS A 195 14.22 14.61 41.49
CA LYS A 195 14.23 13.35 40.71
C LYS A 195 14.38 13.59 39.20
N ILE A 196 15.20 14.59 38.84
CA ILE A 196 15.52 14.89 37.45
C ILE A 196 16.89 14.26 37.18
N ASP A 197 16.89 13.16 36.45
CA ASP A 197 18.11 12.37 36.22
C ASP A 197 18.63 12.51 34.79
N THR A 198 17.75 12.76 33.81
CA THR A 198 18.10 12.91 32.39
C THR A 198 17.79 14.31 31.85
N LEU A 199 18.41 14.66 30.72
CA LEU A 199 18.10 15.90 30.03
C LEU A 199 16.62 15.97 29.59
N GLY A 200 16.03 14.83 29.19
CA GLY A 200 14.60 14.75 28.86
C GLY A 200 13.69 15.14 30.01
N ASP A 201 13.98 14.67 31.22
CA ASP A 201 13.22 15.01 32.43
C ASP A 201 13.28 16.52 32.74
N LEU A 202 14.43 17.14 32.48
CA LEU A 202 14.63 18.57 32.70
C LEU A 202 13.81 19.45 31.75
N LEU A 203 13.63 19.00 30.50
CA LEU A 203 12.85 19.75 29.51
C LEU A 203 11.35 19.77 29.81
N ASN A 204 10.85 18.72 30.45
CA ASN A 204 9.44 18.60 30.84
C ASN A 204 9.04 19.50 32.03
N ILE A 205 10.00 20.16 32.67
CA ILE A 205 9.76 21.05 33.81
C ILE A 205 9.88 22.50 33.37
N SER A 206 8.93 23.32 33.80
CA SER A 206 8.90 24.75 33.50
C SER A 206 9.88 25.55 34.38
N GLU A 207 10.27 26.73 33.90
CA GLU A 207 11.13 27.65 34.65
C GLU A 207 10.52 28.06 36.01
N ALA A 208 9.19 28.24 36.03
CA ALA A 208 8.47 28.62 37.24
C ALA A 208 8.49 27.52 38.29
N GLU A 209 8.38 26.25 37.89
CA GLU A 209 8.45 25.10 38.78
C GLU A 209 9.85 24.93 39.37
N LEU A 210 10.91 25.14 38.58
CA LEU A 210 12.28 25.13 39.08
C LEU A 210 12.51 26.24 40.12
N LEU A 211 12.05 27.47 39.86
CA LEU A 211 12.18 28.60 40.80
C LEU A 211 11.34 28.45 42.07
N SER A 212 10.25 27.67 42.02
CA SER A 212 9.41 27.41 43.20
C SER A 212 10.10 26.52 44.24
N TYR A 213 11.17 25.79 43.85
CA TYR A 213 11.80 24.80 44.70
C TYR A 213 12.75 25.43 45.75
N LYS A 214 12.67 24.94 46.99
CA LYS A 214 13.45 25.48 48.11
C LYS A 214 14.95 25.30 47.85
N ASN A 215 15.66 26.43 47.81
CA ASN A 215 17.12 26.56 47.53
C ASN A 215 17.53 26.45 46.05
N PHE A 216 16.57 26.45 45.12
CA PHE A 216 16.85 26.71 43.72
C PHE A 216 16.78 28.22 43.48
N GLY A 217 17.81 28.81 42.87
CA GLY A 217 17.93 30.26 42.70
C GLY A 217 18.15 30.66 41.25
N GLU A 218 18.07 31.97 40.97
CA GLU A 218 18.26 32.53 39.63
C GLU A 218 19.60 32.13 39.00
N THR A 219 20.66 32.04 39.80
CA THR A 219 21.98 31.59 39.33
C THR A 219 21.95 30.14 38.83
N SER A 220 21.22 29.25 39.50
CA SER A 220 21.07 27.84 39.09
C SER A 220 20.22 27.71 37.83
N LEU A 221 19.20 28.57 37.68
CA LEU A 221 18.39 28.63 36.46
C LEU A 221 19.21 29.10 35.26
N GLN A 222 20.08 30.10 35.47
CA GLN A 222 20.94 30.64 34.44
C GLN A 222 22.02 29.63 34.02
N GLU A 223 22.59 28.87 34.96
CA GLU A 223 23.47 27.73 34.67
C GLU A 223 22.80 26.71 33.75
N ILE A 224 21.53 26.35 34.01
CA ILE A 224 20.77 25.42 33.17
C ILE A 224 20.51 25.99 31.77
N LYS A 225 20.11 27.27 31.67
CA LYS A 225 19.88 27.91 30.37
C LYS A 225 21.12 27.91 29.48
N VAL A 226 22.30 28.18 30.06
CA VAL A 226 23.59 28.18 29.35
C VAL A 226 23.92 26.80 28.78
N ILE A 227 23.49 25.71 29.43
CA ILE A 227 23.70 24.33 28.94
C ILE A 227 22.74 23.96 27.81
N LEU A 228 21.52 24.51 27.84
CA LEU A 228 20.47 24.21 26.86
C LEU A 228 20.61 25.01 25.56
N GLU A 229 21.10 26.26 25.64
CA GLU A 229 21.29 27.17 24.51
C GLU A 229 22.13 26.59 23.34
N PRO A 230 23.33 26.02 23.55
CA PRO A 230 24.12 25.44 22.45
C PRO A 230 23.49 24.18 21.85
N LYS A 231 22.53 23.56 22.53
CA LYS A 231 21.77 22.39 22.04
C LYS A 231 20.45 22.79 21.39
N GLY A 232 20.13 24.10 21.34
CA GLY A 232 18.87 24.61 20.80
C GLY A 232 17.64 24.22 21.62
N LEU A 233 17.84 23.90 22.91
CA LEU A 233 16.79 23.43 23.80
C LEU A 233 16.31 24.56 24.75
N LYS A 234 15.09 24.44 25.27
CA LYS A 234 14.42 25.38 26.18
C LYS A 234 13.62 24.62 27.22
N LEU A 235 13.58 25.16 28.44
CA LEU A 235 12.80 24.62 29.56
C LEU A 235 11.30 24.76 29.28
N GLY A 236 10.52 23.75 29.65
CA GLY A 236 9.08 23.73 29.42
C GLY A 236 8.68 23.58 27.96
N MET A 237 9.59 23.13 27.07
CA MET A 237 9.14 22.64 25.77
C MET A 237 8.36 21.35 26.02
N THR A 238 7.08 21.31 25.66
CA THR A 238 6.43 20.03 25.43
C THR A 238 7.08 19.44 24.19
N LEU A 239 7.41 18.14 24.22
CA LEU A 239 8.04 17.39 23.11
C LEU A 239 7.23 17.40 21.79
N GLU A 240 6.16 18.19 21.69
CA GLU A 240 5.20 18.30 20.59
C GLU A 240 5.31 19.59 19.76
N GLU A 241 6.01 20.63 20.22
CA GLU A 241 6.04 21.91 19.48
C GLU A 241 7.15 21.99 18.43
N SER A 242 7.01 21.21 17.35
CA SER A 242 7.40 21.63 16.00
C SER A 242 6.60 20.90 14.89
N LEU A 243 5.25 21.01 14.94
CA LEU A 243 4.23 20.80 13.88
C LEU A 243 4.13 19.44 13.14
N PRO A 244 2.97 19.07 12.56
CA PRO A 244 1.62 18.99 13.12
C PRO A 244 1.06 17.54 13.06
N ALA A 245 0.18 17.21 14.01
CA ALA A 245 -0.75 16.07 14.01
C ALA A 245 -0.18 14.67 13.67
N VAL A 246 0.13 13.86 14.68
CA VAL A 246 -0.70 12.70 15.08
C VAL A 246 -0.35 12.38 16.54
N THR A 247 -1.38 12.28 17.35
CA THR A 247 -1.39 12.13 18.80
C THR A 247 -0.89 10.76 19.29
N GLU A 248 -0.06 10.83 20.32
CA GLU A 248 0.07 9.96 21.50
C GLU A 248 -0.30 8.46 21.39
N SER A 249 0.71 7.61 21.59
CA SER A 249 0.59 6.25 22.09
C SER A 249 0.18 6.25 23.56
N ALA A 250 -1.10 6.01 23.84
CA ALA A 250 -1.60 5.75 25.18
C ALA A 250 -1.91 4.26 25.37
N ASP A 251 -1.27 3.70 26.39
CA ASP A 251 -1.53 2.38 26.95
C ASP A 251 -2.99 2.32 27.43
N HIS A 252 -3.82 1.49 26.79
CA HIS A 252 -5.24 1.35 27.12
C HIS A 252 -5.65 -0.12 27.19
N THR A 253 -5.72 -0.64 28.41
CA THR A 253 -6.51 -1.83 28.73
C THR A 253 -8.00 -1.50 28.63
N VAL A 254 -8.71 -2.09 27.67
CA VAL A 254 -10.16 -1.90 27.46
C VAL A 254 -10.97 -2.96 28.24
N PRO A 255 -12.11 -2.62 28.86
CA PRO A 255 -12.99 -3.58 29.52
C PRO A 255 -13.59 -4.61 28.54
N ASP A 256 -13.59 -5.89 28.93
CA ASP A 256 -13.96 -7.06 28.10
C ASP A 256 -15.34 -6.99 27.39
N SER A 257 -16.28 -6.16 27.83
CA SER A 257 -17.66 -6.20 27.33
C SER A 257 -17.91 -5.55 25.97
N GLU A 258 -17.03 -4.65 25.49
CA GLU A 258 -17.17 -3.99 24.17
C GLU A 258 -16.37 -4.67 23.05
N VAL A 259 -15.35 -5.45 23.42
CA VAL A 259 -14.44 -6.13 22.47
C VAL A 259 -15.10 -7.40 21.88
N GLU A 260 -16.01 -8.05 22.63
CA GLU A 260 -16.66 -9.31 22.24
C GLU A 260 -17.41 -9.21 20.90
N GLY A 261 -18.07 -8.08 20.64
CA GLY A 261 -18.82 -7.85 19.39
C GLY A 261 -17.93 -7.58 18.17
N LEU A 262 -16.69 -7.12 18.37
CA LEU A 262 -15.75 -6.81 17.30
C LEU A 262 -14.92 -8.02 16.88
N ARG A 263 -14.70 -8.99 17.79
CA ARG A 263 -13.95 -10.23 17.52
C ARG A 263 -14.53 -11.07 16.39
N HIS A 264 -15.85 -11.02 16.20
CA HIS A 264 -16.56 -11.80 15.18
C HIS A 264 -16.69 -11.10 13.82
N LYS A 265 -16.22 -9.85 13.69
CA LYS A 265 -16.23 -9.14 12.40
C LYS A 265 -15.16 -9.68 11.46
N SER A 266 -15.43 -9.58 10.16
CA SER A 266 -14.50 -10.00 9.13
C SER A 266 -13.29 -9.06 9.08
N VAL A 267 -12.10 -9.60 8.81
CA VAL A 267 -10.92 -8.76 8.54
C VAL A 267 -11.08 -7.96 7.23
N ASP A 268 -11.96 -8.38 6.33
CA ASP A 268 -12.27 -7.64 5.11
C ASP A 268 -12.94 -6.27 5.38
N ASP A 269 -13.53 -6.09 6.57
CA ASP A 269 -14.11 -4.81 7.00
C ASP A 269 -13.01 -3.80 7.38
N LEU A 270 -11.78 -4.26 7.61
CA LEU A 270 -10.62 -3.38 7.78
C LEU A 270 -10.21 -2.84 6.40
N LYS A 271 -10.05 -1.52 6.27
CA LYS A 271 -9.60 -0.84 5.05
C LYS A 271 -8.10 -1.04 4.81
N LEU A 272 -7.67 -2.30 4.71
CA LEU A 272 -6.29 -2.70 4.46
C LEU A 272 -5.95 -2.65 2.98
N SER A 273 -4.70 -2.34 2.68
CA SER A 273 -4.05 -2.47 1.37
C SER A 273 -4.13 -3.89 0.82
N VAL A 274 -3.97 -4.03 -0.49
CA VAL A 274 -3.98 -5.34 -1.16
C VAL A 274 -2.88 -6.25 -0.61
N ARG A 275 -1.70 -5.70 -0.28
CA ARG A 275 -0.57 -6.44 0.31
C ARG A 275 -0.89 -6.95 1.71
N ALA A 276 -1.40 -6.10 2.60
CA ALA A 276 -1.81 -6.50 3.94
C ALA A 276 -2.96 -7.52 3.91
N ARG A 277 -3.93 -7.34 3.02
CA ARG A 277 -5.05 -8.28 2.82
C ARG A 277 -4.61 -9.64 2.30
N LYS A 278 -3.74 -9.68 1.27
CA LYS A 278 -3.15 -10.93 0.76
C LYS A 278 -2.39 -11.68 1.86
N CYS A 279 -1.73 -10.98 2.77
CA CYS A 279 -1.05 -11.61 3.91
C CYS A 279 -2.05 -12.27 4.87
N VAL A 280 -3.04 -11.51 5.34
CA VAL A 280 -4.09 -12.00 6.25
C VAL A 280 -4.78 -13.23 5.66
N GLN A 281 -5.11 -13.21 4.37
CA GLN A 281 -5.69 -14.35 3.65
C GLN A 281 -4.77 -15.56 3.59
N LYS A 282 -3.46 -15.35 3.38
CA LYS A 282 -2.44 -16.42 3.33
C LYS A 282 -2.19 -17.05 4.69
N LEU A 283 -2.33 -16.28 5.76
CA LEU A 283 -2.34 -16.74 7.15
C LEU A 283 -3.66 -17.39 7.57
N ASN A 284 -4.64 -17.44 6.65
CA ASN A 284 -5.97 -18.00 6.87
C ASN A 284 -6.73 -17.31 8.03
N ILE A 285 -6.42 -16.03 8.27
CA ILE A 285 -7.07 -15.18 9.27
C ILE A 285 -8.32 -14.60 8.62
N ARG A 286 -9.48 -14.85 9.21
CA ARG A 286 -10.79 -14.42 8.68
C ARG A 286 -11.49 -13.43 9.57
N THR A 287 -11.18 -13.42 10.87
CA THR A 287 -11.84 -12.55 11.84
C THR A 287 -10.86 -11.60 12.52
N ILE A 288 -11.35 -10.43 12.94
CA ILE A 288 -10.55 -9.47 13.73
C ILE A 288 -10.03 -10.13 15.01
N GLY A 289 -10.83 -11.03 15.61
CA GLY A 289 -10.43 -11.82 16.79
C GLY A 289 -9.21 -12.71 16.54
N GLU A 290 -9.11 -13.35 15.39
CA GLU A 290 -7.93 -14.12 15.00
C GLU A 290 -6.72 -13.21 14.75
N LEU A 291 -6.93 -12.02 14.17
CA LEU A 291 -5.87 -11.06 13.90
C LEU A 291 -5.21 -10.53 15.20
N ILE A 292 -6.02 -10.12 16.19
CA ILE A 292 -5.49 -9.62 17.48
C ILE A 292 -4.80 -10.71 18.31
N SER A 293 -5.04 -11.99 18.02
CA SER A 293 -4.35 -13.10 18.69
C SER A 293 -2.92 -13.31 18.22
N LYS A 294 -2.55 -12.67 17.09
CA LYS A 294 -1.20 -12.72 16.49
C LYS A 294 -0.27 -11.71 17.13
N THR A 295 1.01 -12.06 17.12
CA THR A 295 2.10 -11.17 17.52
C THR A 295 2.74 -10.54 16.30
N ASP A 296 3.43 -9.42 16.49
CA ASP A 296 4.19 -8.73 15.44
C ASP A 296 5.19 -9.67 14.74
N ALA A 297 5.86 -10.52 15.52
CA ALA A 297 6.83 -11.49 15.03
C ALA A 297 6.19 -12.59 14.16
N GLU A 298 4.98 -13.06 14.51
CA GLU A 298 4.25 -14.06 13.72
C GLU A 298 3.82 -13.52 12.36
N LEU A 299 3.44 -12.24 12.31
CA LEU A 299 3.09 -11.59 11.06
C LEU A 299 4.35 -11.33 10.22
N LEU A 300 5.43 -10.82 10.83
CA LEU A 300 6.74 -10.59 10.20
C LEU A 300 7.43 -11.86 9.71
N GLY A 301 7.09 -13.03 10.25
CA GLY A 301 7.57 -14.32 9.76
C GLY A 301 7.01 -14.74 8.40
N CYS A 302 6.00 -14.03 7.86
CA CYS A 302 5.40 -14.36 6.57
C CYS A 302 6.25 -13.88 5.39
N LYS A 303 6.52 -14.79 4.44
CA LYS A 303 7.16 -14.43 3.17
C LYS A 303 6.34 -13.34 2.45
N ASN A 304 7.02 -12.24 2.10
CA ASN A 304 6.48 -11.03 1.47
C ASN A 304 5.59 -10.17 2.39
N PHE A 305 5.72 -10.32 3.71
CA PHE A 305 5.17 -9.40 4.69
C PHE A 305 6.27 -8.50 5.25
N GLY A 306 6.02 -7.20 5.29
CA GLY A 306 6.98 -6.19 5.75
C GLY A 306 6.43 -5.32 6.87
N MET A 307 7.31 -4.50 7.46
CA MET A 307 6.97 -3.57 8.55
C MET A 307 5.85 -2.59 8.18
N THR A 308 5.67 -2.27 6.90
CA THR A 308 4.59 -1.39 6.43
C THR A 308 3.21 -2.04 6.54
N SER A 309 3.08 -3.31 6.16
CA SER A 309 1.85 -4.08 6.36
C SER A 309 1.55 -4.27 7.85
N LEU A 310 2.59 -4.42 8.68
CA LEU A 310 2.44 -4.47 10.14
C LEU A 310 1.92 -3.13 10.70
N ASN A 311 2.54 -2.01 10.32
CA ASN A 311 2.11 -0.68 10.75
C ASN A 311 0.69 -0.34 10.28
N GLU A 312 0.31 -0.79 9.08
CA GLU A 312 -1.04 -0.63 8.56
C GLU A 312 -2.07 -1.44 9.36
N ILE A 313 -1.75 -2.69 9.69
CA ILE A 313 -2.58 -3.53 10.57
C ILE A 313 -2.71 -2.88 11.95
N ASN A 314 -1.60 -2.43 12.54
CA ASN A 314 -1.59 -1.76 13.84
C ASN A 314 -2.40 -0.45 13.83
N LYS A 315 -2.34 0.32 12.75
CA LYS A 315 -3.17 1.52 12.58
C LYS A 315 -4.66 1.18 12.46
N ALA A 316 -5.01 0.20 11.64
CA ALA A 316 -6.41 -0.23 11.45
C ALA A 316 -7.01 -0.83 12.74
N LEU A 317 -6.21 -1.54 13.53
CA LEU A 317 -6.60 -2.02 14.85
C LEU A 317 -6.70 -0.86 15.85
N GLY A 318 -5.77 0.11 15.81
CA GLY A 318 -5.78 1.31 16.65
C GLY A 318 -7.03 2.17 16.45
N ASP A 319 -7.50 2.33 15.21
CA ASP A 319 -8.77 3.01 14.88
C ASP A 319 -9.99 2.34 15.54
N LEU A 320 -9.88 1.04 15.83
CA LEU A 320 -10.89 0.23 16.54
C LEU A 320 -10.59 0.08 18.04
N ARG A 321 -9.56 0.77 18.56
CA ARG A 321 -9.04 0.63 19.94
C ARG A 321 -8.62 -0.80 20.29
N LEU A 322 -8.08 -1.52 19.31
CA LEU A 322 -7.53 -2.87 19.45
C LEU A 322 -6.03 -2.85 19.17
N SER A 323 -5.31 -3.83 19.67
CA SER A 323 -3.88 -4.05 19.40
C SER A 323 -3.59 -5.52 19.16
N LEU A 324 -2.47 -5.80 18.48
CA LEU A 324 -1.91 -7.14 18.39
C LEU A 324 -1.44 -7.62 19.76
N ARG A 325 -1.31 -8.93 19.92
CA ARG A 325 -0.85 -9.53 21.17
C ARG A 325 0.61 -9.14 21.43
N SER A 326 0.86 -8.46 22.56
CA SER A 326 2.21 -8.24 23.07
C SER A 326 2.79 -9.55 23.60
N LEU A 327 4.08 -9.75 23.36
CA LEU A 327 4.87 -10.73 24.11
C LEU A 327 5.36 -9.99 25.36
N ASP A 328 4.88 -10.40 26.53
CA ASP A 328 5.49 -10.02 27.81
C ASP A 328 6.92 -10.60 27.91
#